data_AF-A0A929TEV9-F1
#
_entry.id   AF-A0A929TEV9-F1
#
_cell.length_a   1.000
_cell.length_b   1.000
_cell.length_c   1.000
_cell.angle_alpha   90.00
_cell.angle_beta   90.00
_cell.angle_gamma   90.00
#
_symmetry.space_group_name_H-M   'P 1'
#
loop_
_entity.id
_entity.type
_entity.pdbx_description
1 polymer ?
#
loop_
_entity_poly.entity_id
_entity_poly.type
_entity_poly.pdbx_seq_one_letter_code
_entity_poly.pdbx_strand_id
1 'polypeptide(L)'
;MSSSLSARERIESLLDENSFVEIGARVRARSTDFSLKPTEAPSDGVITGYGLIEGRPVYVYSQDASVLNGSVGEMHAKKIVNLYQLAQKTGSPVVGMLDSSGIRLQESTDALNALGEIYKQQVRASGVIPQ
;
A
#
# COMPACT_ATOMS: atom_id res chain seq x y z
N MET A 1 18.91 -2.49 18.31
CA MET A 1 17.46 -2.41 18.58
C MET A 1 16.88 -1.44 17.57
N SER A 2 16.24 -1.91 16.50
CA SER A 2 15.65 -1.01 15.50
C SER A 2 14.42 -0.35 16.13
N SER A 3 14.43 0.97 16.28
CA SER A 3 13.37 1.79 16.88
C SER A 3 12.27 2.14 15.87
N SER A 4 12.06 1.31 14.84
CA SER A 4 11.10 1.58 13.76
C SER A 4 9.76 0.94 14.08
N LEU A 5 8.69 1.74 14.06
CA LEU A 5 7.31 1.26 14.16
C LEU A 5 7.01 0.35 12.96
N SER A 6 6.30 -0.76 13.21
CA SER A 6 5.77 -1.63 12.16
C SER A 6 4.76 -0.89 11.27
N ALA A 7 4.50 -1.41 10.07
CA ALA A 7 3.58 -0.79 9.14
C ALA A 7 2.18 -0.54 9.73
N ARG A 8 1.71 -1.45 10.60
CA ARG A 8 0.43 -1.34 11.30
C ARG A 8 0.47 -0.30 12.41
N GLU A 9 1.49 -0.32 13.26
CA GLU A 9 1.63 0.65 14.36
C GLU A 9 1.71 2.08 13.82
N ARG A 10 2.32 2.31 12.65
CA ARG A 10 2.32 3.63 12.02
C ARG A 10 0.91 4.09 11.61
N ILE A 11 0.09 3.19 11.09
CA ILE A 11 -1.31 3.48 10.75
C ILE A 11 -2.11 3.80 12.01
N GLU A 12 -1.99 2.97 13.04
CA GLU A 12 -2.70 3.14 14.31
C GLU A 12 -2.25 4.40 15.06
N SER A 13 -1.00 4.85 14.88
CA SER A 13 -0.52 6.11 15.44
C SER A 13 -1.02 7.37 14.72
N LEU A 14 -1.43 7.22 13.45
CA LEU A 14 -1.89 8.35 12.62
C LEU A 14 -3.40 8.55 12.75
N LEU A 15 -4.17 7.47 12.85
CA LEU A 15 -5.62 7.49 12.81
C LEU A 15 -6.23 7.60 14.22
N ASP A 16 -7.47 8.10 14.28
CA ASP A 16 -8.28 8.11 15.49
C ASP A 16 -8.47 6.67 16.00
N GLU A 17 -8.50 6.49 17.33
CA GLU A 17 -8.62 5.18 17.98
C GLU A 17 -9.81 4.38 17.44
N ASN A 18 -9.58 3.09 17.16
CA ASN A 18 -10.59 2.15 16.64
C ASN A 18 -11.27 2.57 15.31
N SER A 19 -10.70 3.52 14.56
CA SER A 19 -11.27 3.96 13.28
C SER A 19 -10.75 3.20 12.06
N PHE A 20 -9.63 2.49 12.19
CA PHE A 20 -8.96 1.85 11.06
C PHE A 20 -9.72 0.61 10.55
N VAL A 21 -9.98 0.59 9.24
CA VAL A 21 -10.54 -0.55 8.52
C VAL A 21 -9.59 -0.94 7.39
N GLU A 22 -9.03 -2.15 7.49
CA GLU A 22 -8.09 -2.67 6.49
C GLU A 22 -8.83 -3.14 5.22
N ILE A 23 -8.33 -2.69 4.06
CA ILE A 23 -8.77 -3.14 2.74
C ILE A 23 -7.73 -4.10 2.18
N GLY A 24 -8.16 -5.28 1.72
CA GLY A 24 -7.27 -6.22 1.05
C GLY A 24 -6.33 -6.99 1.98
N ALA A 25 -6.71 -7.18 3.25
CA ALA A 25 -5.95 -7.95 4.25
C ALA A 25 -5.63 -9.40 3.84
N ARG A 26 -6.41 -9.97 2.90
CA ARG A 26 -6.24 -11.35 2.38
C ARG A 26 -5.55 -11.41 1.01
N VAL A 27 -5.12 -10.28 0.46
CA VAL A 27 -4.40 -10.25 -0.81
C VAL A 27 -2.99 -10.82 -0.60
N ARG A 28 -2.60 -11.78 -1.44
CA ARG A 28 -1.28 -12.42 -1.45
C ARG A 28 -0.58 -12.16 -2.78
N ALA A 29 0.75 -12.20 -2.78
CA ALA A 29 1.55 -12.12 -4.00
C ALA A 29 1.09 -13.20 -5.01
N ARG A 30 0.85 -12.82 -6.27
CA ARG A 30 0.61 -13.75 -7.36
C ARG A 30 1.97 -14.06 -7.98
N SER A 31 2.47 -15.27 -7.79
CA SER A 31 3.69 -15.71 -8.47
C SER A 31 3.30 -16.61 -9.65
N THR A 32 3.52 -16.13 -10.87
CA THR A 32 3.39 -16.92 -12.11
C THR A 32 4.73 -17.41 -12.64
N ASP A 33 5.85 -17.01 -12.03
CA ASP A 33 7.17 -17.43 -12.45
C ASP A 33 7.59 -18.76 -11.81
N PHE A 34 7.98 -19.69 -12.67
CA PHE A 34 8.21 -21.13 -12.45
C PHE A 34 9.24 -21.50 -11.36
N SER A 35 9.81 -20.51 -10.65
CA SER A 35 10.95 -20.66 -9.73
C SER A 35 10.74 -20.04 -8.34
N LEU A 36 9.67 -19.28 -8.13
CA LEU A 36 9.37 -18.70 -6.82
C LEU A 36 8.48 -19.69 -6.06
N LYS A 37 9.06 -20.39 -5.09
CA LYS A 37 8.26 -21.04 -4.03
C LYS A 37 7.26 -19.99 -3.52
N PRO A 38 6.01 -20.36 -3.20
CA PRO A 38 5.04 -19.44 -2.62
C PRO A 38 5.57 -18.97 -1.26
N THR A 39 6.37 -17.92 -1.26
CA THR A 39 6.80 -17.25 -0.04
C THR A 39 5.53 -16.61 0.49
N GLU A 40 5.09 -17.02 1.68
CA GLU A 40 3.95 -16.40 2.35
C GLU A 40 4.31 -14.93 2.62
N ALA A 41 3.87 -14.05 1.72
CA ALA A 41 4.00 -12.61 1.85
C ALA A 41 2.65 -12.07 2.35
N PRO A 42 2.45 -11.96 3.68
CA PRO A 42 1.22 -11.40 4.22
C PRO A 42 1.02 -9.99 3.66
N SER A 43 -0.18 -9.72 3.13
CA SER A 43 -0.56 -8.43 2.54
C SER A 43 0.36 -7.90 1.41
N ASP A 44 1.23 -8.73 0.84
CA ASP A 44 2.23 -8.42 -0.19
C ASP A 44 3.13 -7.20 0.14
N GLY A 45 3.44 -7.00 1.43
CA GLY A 45 4.35 -5.94 1.89
C GLY A 45 3.74 -4.53 1.92
N VAL A 46 2.42 -4.40 1.86
CA VAL A 46 1.72 -3.13 2.11
C VAL A 46 0.40 -3.35 2.84
N ILE A 47 0.18 -2.59 3.90
CA ILE A 47 -1.12 -2.49 4.57
C ILE A 47 -1.86 -1.30 3.98
N THR A 48 -3.11 -1.51 3.55
CA THR A 48 -3.95 -0.48 2.94
C THR A 48 -5.29 -0.44 3.64
N GLY A 49 -5.89 0.73 3.78
CA GLY A 49 -7.21 0.86 4.38
C GLY A 49 -7.69 2.30 4.44
N TYR A 50 -8.67 2.55 5.30
CA TYR A 50 -9.17 3.88 5.60
C TYR A 50 -9.46 4.00 7.09
N GLY A 51 -9.60 5.24 7.56
CA GLY A 51 -10.00 5.55 8.92
C GLY A 51 -10.33 7.03 9.04
N LEU A 52 -10.20 7.55 10.26
CA LEU A 52 -10.48 8.94 10.58
C LEU A 52 -9.22 9.64 11.10
N ILE A 53 -9.03 10.90 10.75
CA ILE A 53 -8.09 11.83 11.41
C ILE A 53 -8.92 13.02 11.85
N GLU A 54 -9.01 13.25 13.17
CA GLU A 54 -9.84 14.31 13.74
C GLU A 54 -11.31 14.23 13.25
N GLY A 55 -11.84 13.01 13.15
CA GLY A 55 -13.19 12.73 12.66
C GLY A 55 -13.39 12.84 11.14
N ARG A 56 -12.33 13.11 10.36
CA ARG A 56 -12.41 13.27 8.90
C ARG A 56 -11.92 12.01 8.19
N PRO A 57 -12.64 11.50 7.17
CA PRO A 57 -12.26 10.27 6.48
C PRO A 57 -10.96 10.46 5.69
N VAL A 58 -10.05 9.50 5.84
CA VAL A 58 -8.76 9.45 5.14
C VAL A 58 -8.48 8.02 4.69
N TYR A 59 -7.87 7.87 3.52
CA TYR A 59 -7.31 6.60 3.07
C TYR A 59 -5.83 6.56 3.38
N VAL A 60 -5.35 5.40 3.83
CA VAL A 60 -3.95 5.24 4.26
C VAL A 60 -3.34 3.98 3.70
N TYR A 61 -2.06 4.06 3.32
CA TYR A 61 -1.25 2.89 3.05
C TYR A 61 0.11 3.00 3.72
N SER A 62 0.62 1.87 4.20
CA SER A 62 1.91 1.76 4.88
C SER A 62 2.65 0.54 4.36
N GLN A 63 3.82 0.78 3.76
CA GLN A 63 4.67 -0.29 3.21
C GLN A 63 5.43 -0.99 4.34
N ASP A 64 5.58 -2.30 4.29
CA ASP A 64 6.24 -3.06 5.35
C ASP A 64 7.61 -3.56 4.90
N ALA A 65 8.68 -2.90 5.35
CA ALA A 65 10.05 -3.30 5.06
C ALA A 65 10.41 -4.69 5.61
N SER A 66 9.69 -5.22 6.59
CA SER A 66 9.93 -6.58 7.11
C SER A 66 9.45 -7.68 6.15
N VAL A 67 8.53 -7.36 5.23
CA VAL A 67 7.96 -8.30 4.26
C VAL A 67 8.53 -7.99 2.89
N LEU A 68 9.39 -8.88 2.38
CA LEU A 68 10.03 -8.72 1.06
C LEU A 68 10.71 -7.35 0.87
N ASN A 69 11.30 -6.79 1.94
CA ASN A 69 11.92 -5.45 1.96
C ASN A 69 10.96 -4.30 1.58
N GLY A 70 9.65 -4.49 1.74
CA GLY A 70 8.64 -3.53 1.30
C GLY A 70 8.62 -3.34 -0.22
N SER A 71 9.28 -4.21 -0.98
CA SER A 71 9.44 -4.05 -2.42
C SER A 71 8.09 -4.06 -3.16
N VAL A 72 7.97 -3.15 -4.11
CA VAL A 72 6.77 -2.98 -4.93
C VAL A 72 6.71 -4.09 -5.98
N GLY A 73 5.78 -5.03 -5.79
CA GLY A 73 5.35 -6.01 -6.79
C GLY A 73 3.99 -5.66 -7.41
N GLU A 74 3.49 -6.54 -8.28
CA GLU A 74 2.23 -6.40 -8.99
C GLU A 74 1.04 -6.26 -8.02
N MET A 75 0.94 -7.16 -7.03
CA MET A 75 -0.20 -7.17 -6.10
C MET A 75 -0.11 -6.04 -5.08
N HIS A 76 1.10 -5.71 -4.61
CA HIS A 76 1.41 -4.54 -3.79
C HIS A 76 0.88 -3.26 -4.44
N ALA A 77 1.24 -3.02 -5.70
CA ALA A 77 0.79 -1.85 -6.43
C ALA A 77 -0.72 -1.85 -6.67
N LYS A 78 -1.32 -3.00 -7.00
CA LYS A 78 -2.78 -3.10 -7.18
C LYS A 78 -3.54 -2.70 -5.92
N LYS A 79 -3.04 -3.02 -4.72
CA LYS A 79 -3.65 -2.55 -3.47
C LYS A 79 -3.62 -1.03 -3.37
N ILE A 80 -2.48 -0.40 -3.66
CA ILE A 80 -2.31 1.06 -3.64
C ILE A 80 -3.20 1.71 -4.71
N VAL A 81 -3.20 1.20 -5.94
CA VAL A 81 -4.03 1.69 -7.06
C VAL A 81 -5.51 1.64 -6.70
N ASN A 82 -6.00 0.53 -6.13
CA ASN A 82 -7.39 0.41 -5.70
C ASN A 82 -7.73 1.40 -4.58
N LEU A 83 -6.80 1.63 -3.64
CA LEU A 83 -6.97 2.62 -2.58
C LEU A 83 -7.11 4.04 -3.15
N TYR A 84 -6.26 4.43 -4.10
CA TYR A 84 -6.40 5.73 -4.80
C TYR A 84 -7.71 5.86 -5.57
N GLN A 85 -8.20 4.78 -6.18
CA GLN A 85 -9.49 4.80 -6.88
C GLN A 85 -10.66 5.00 -5.92
N LEU A 86 -10.61 4.37 -4.73
CA LEU A 86 -11.62 4.55 -3.69
C LEU A 86 -11.58 5.97 -3.11
N ALA A 87 -10.40 6.48 -2.80
CA ALA A 87 -10.20 7.83 -2.29
C ALA A 87 -10.71 8.91 -3.27
N GLN A 88 -10.43 8.75 -4.57
CA GLN A 88 -10.97 9.64 -5.61
C GLN A 88 -12.50 9.58 -5.70
N LYS A 89 -13.11 8.40 -5.53
CA LYS A 89 -14.58 8.25 -5.56
C LYS A 89 -15.27 8.93 -4.37
N THR A 90 -14.65 8.89 -3.20
CA THR A 90 -15.23 9.50 -1.98
C THR A 90 -14.78 10.94 -1.75
N GLY A 91 -13.83 11.45 -2.54
CA GLY A 91 -13.25 12.78 -2.35
C GLY A 91 -12.44 12.89 -1.06
N SER A 92 -11.85 11.79 -0.59
CA SER A 92 -11.13 11.74 0.67
C SER A 92 -9.62 11.81 0.45
N PRO A 93 -8.84 12.41 1.38
CA PRO A 93 -7.38 12.45 1.29
C PRO A 93 -6.74 11.06 1.30
N VAL A 94 -5.54 10.94 0.74
CA VAL A 94 -4.68 9.76 0.85
C VAL A 94 -3.42 10.13 1.62
N VAL A 95 -2.97 9.25 2.53
CA VAL A 95 -1.66 9.35 3.18
C VAL A 95 -0.86 8.07 2.92
N GLY A 96 0.32 8.24 2.33
CA GLY A 96 1.25 7.15 2.05
C GLY A 96 2.48 7.16 2.95
N MET A 97 2.72 6.06 3.67
CA MET A 97 3.93 5.85 4.46
C MET A 97 4.87 4.93 3.70
N LEU A 98 5.90 5.54 3.10
CA LEU A 98 6.84 4.86 2.23
C LEU A 98 7.99 4.27 3.05
N ASP A 99 8.13 2.96 2.98
CA ASP A 99 9.15 2.17 3.69
C ASP A 99 9.45 0.94 2.82
N SER A 100 10.13 1.19 1.70
CA SER A 100 10.33 0.22 0.61
C SER A 100 11.74 0.32 0.03
N SER A 101 12.31 -0.84 -0.32
CA SER A 101 13.59 -0.94 -1.03
C SER A 101 13.47 -0.72 -2.55
N GLY A 102 12.29 -0.35 -3.07
CA GLY A 102 12.05 -0.08 -4.50
C GLY A 102 11.30 -1.19 -5.22
N ILE A 103 11.66 -1.45 -6.48
CA ILE A 103 10.97 -2.41 -7.36
C ILE A 103 11.39 -3.84 -7.02
N ARG A 104 10.42 -4.75 -6.99
CA ARG A 104 10.69 -6.18 -6.82
C ARG A 104 11.23 -6.78 -8.12
N LEU A 105 12.55 -6.87 -8.22
CA LEU A 105 13.26 -7.34 -9.43
C LEU A 105 12.81 -8.73 -9.90
N GLN A 106 12.37 -9.60 -8.99
CA GLN A 106 11.91 -10.95 -9.32
C GLN A 106 10.62 -10.94 -10.17
N GLU A 107 9.83 -9.86 -10.12
CA GLU A 107 8.62 -9.68 -10.93
C GLU A 107 8.88 -8.82 -12.19
N SER A 108 10.12 -8.34 -12.38
CA SER A 108 10.63 -7.69 -13.60
C SER A 108 9.65 -6.68 -14.24
N THR A 109 9.15 -6.96 -15.45
CA THR A 109 8.27 -6.06 -16.21
C THR A 109 6.93 -5.83 -15.52
N ASP A 110 6.43 -6.82 -14.77
CA ASP A 110 5.15 -6.70 -14.08
C ASP A 110 5.25 -5.69 -12.94
N ALA A 111 6.34 -5.72 -12.17
CA ALA A 111 6.60 -4.74 -11.12
C ALA A 111 6.82 -3.32 -11.67
N LEU A 112 7.45 -3.19 -12.85
CA LEU A 112 7.63 -1.89 -13.51
C LEU A 112 6.29 -1.31 -13.99
N ASN A 113 5.45 -2.13 -14.63
CA ASN A 113 4.11 -1.72 -15.05
C ASN A 113 3.23 -1.35 -13.85
N ALA A 114 3.33 -2.13 -12.77
CA ALA A 114 2.63 -1.92 -11.51
C ALA A 114 2.99 -0.55 -10.88
N LEU A 115 4.27 -0.19 -10.87
CA LEU A 115 4.72 1.14 -10.44
C LEU A 115 4.17 2.26 -11.32
N GLY A 116 4.13 2.05 -12.64
CA GLY A 116 3.53 3.00 -13.59
C GLY A 116 2.04 3.27 -13.32
N GLU A 117 1.28 2.23 -12.95
CA GLU A 117 -0.13 2.39 -12.58
C GLU A 117 -0.34 3.18 -11.28
N ILE A 118 0.56 3.07 -10.28
CA ILE A 118 0.51 3.91 -9.08
C ILE A 118 0.67 5.39 -9.47
N TYR A 119 1.73 5.73 -10.21
CA TYR A 119 1.98 7.12 -10.61
C TYR A 119 0.85 7.69 -11.47
N LYS A 120 0.29 6.88 -12.37
CA LYS A 120 -0.88 7.27 -13.16
C LYS A 120 -2.09 7.62 -12.30
N GLN A 121 -2.33 6.89 -11.21
CA GLN A 121 -3.40 7.24 -10.27
C GLN A 121 -3.07 8.51 -9.47
N GLN A 122 -1.83 8.68 -9.02
CA GLN A 122 -1.40 9.90 -8.32
C GLN A 122 -1.57 11.16 -9.17
N VAL A 123 -1.20 11.08 -10.45
CA VAL A 123 -1.40 12.16 -11.43
C VAL A 123 -2.88 12.45 -11.62
N ARG A 124 -3.74 11.42 -11.71
CA ARG A 124 -5.20 11.59 -11.83
C ARG A 124 -5.82 12.21 -10.58
N ALA A 125 -5.31 11.86 -9.40
CA ALA A 125 -5.75 12.40 -8.13
C ALA A 125 -5.21 13.83 -7.87
N SER A 126 -4.22 14.28 -8.64
CA SER A 126 -3.55 15.58 -8.44
C SER A 126 -4.54 16.73 -8.63
N GLY A 127 -4.68 17.56 -7.59
CA GLY A 127 -5.65 18.65 -7.56
C GLY A 127 -7.12 18.22 -7.36
N VAL A 128 -7.39 16.91 -7.22
CA VAL A 128 -8.73 16.37 -6.95
C VAL A 128 -8.89 16.01 -5.47
N ILE A 129 -7.91 15.29 -4.93
CA ILE A 129 -7.82 14.94 -3.50
C ILE A 129 -6.43 15.30 -2.96
N PRO A 130 -6.30 15.66 -1.66
CA PRO A 130 -4.99 15.78 -1.04
C PRO A 130 -4.26 14.43 -0.99
N GLN A 131 -2.96 14.43 -1.25
CA GLN A 131 -2.09 13.24 -1.35
C GLN A 131 -0.83 13.42 -0.51
#